data_AF-A0A820L9W0-F1
#
_entry.id   AF-A0A820L9W0-F1
#
_cell.length_a   1.000
_cell.length_b   1.000
_cell.length_c   1.000
_cell.angle_alpha   90.00
_cell.angle_beta   90.00
_cell.angle_gamma   90.00
#
_symmetry.space_group_name_H-M   'P 1'
#
loop_
_entity.id
_entity.type
_entity.pdbx_description
1 polymer ?
#
loop_
_entity_poly.entity_id
_entity_poly.type
_entity_poly.pdbx_seq_one_letter_code
_entity_poly.pdbx_strand_id
1 'polypeptide(L)'
;IALGSSFDVQPTSGCVISNYVALQYSTFFFYPVLVGFLPIVIASTFSMLAYHNVRRIVRRQLPIVRRKLDKQITAMVLMRVIVFVCLSLPYNAHRIYVINYPTSRNTPMAYAISRLLQAIVLSMIITNYM
;
A
#
# COMPACT_ATOMS: atom_id res chain seq x y z
N ILE A 1 -23.63 -28.42 -36.42
CA ILE A 1 -22.55 -28.40 -35.40
C ILE A 1 -22.20 -26.93 -35.16
N ALA A 2 -22.86 -26.32 -34.20
CA ALA A 2 -22.65 -24.92 -33.81
C ALA A 2 -21.84 -24.94 -32.51
N LEU A 3 -20.71 -24.21 -32.45
CA LEU A 3 -20.01 -23.89 -31.20
C LEU A 3 -19.05 -22.69 -31.42
N GLY A 4 -19.57 -21.49 -31.15
CA GLY A 4 -18.89 -20.47 -30.34
C GLY A 4 -17.65 -19.78 -30.91
N SER A 5 -17.83 -18.90 -31.90
CA SER A 5 -16.92 -17.75 -32.08
C SER A 5 -17.10 -16.82 -30.88
N SER A 6 -16.25 -16.97 -29.86
CA SER A 6 -16.17 -16.00 -28.77
C SER A 6 -15.69 -14.68 -29.36
N PHE A 7 -16.62 -13.73 -29.50
CA PHE A 7 -16.29 -12.34 -29.75
C PHE A 7 -15.54 -11.83 -28.52
N ASP A 8 -14.22 -11.84 -28.60
CA ASP A 8 -13.36 -11.17 -27.64
C ASP A 8 -13.56 -9.66 -27.87
N VAL A 9 -14.53 -9.08 -27.17
CA VAL A 9 -14.75 -7.63 -27.17
C VAL A 9 -13.54 -7.03 -26.49
N GLN A 10 -12.48 -6.75 -27.24
CA GLN A 10 -11.36 -5.93 -26.76
C GLN A 10 -11.91 -4.54 -26.50
N PRO A 11 -12.08 -4.12 -25.24
CA PRO A 11 -12.60 -2.80 -24.98
C PRO A 11 -11.56 -1.80 -25.50
N THR A 12 -11.99 -0.93 -26.41
CA THR A 12 -11.13 0.10 -27.03
C THR A 12 -10.54 1.04 -25.98
N SER A 13 -11.22 1.15 -24.83
CA SER A 13 -10.70 1.67 -23.57
C SER A 13 -10.33 0.51 -22.64
N GLY A 14 -9.06 0.40 -22.23
CA GLY A 14 -8.70 -0.52 -21.13
C GLY A 14 -9.44 -0.20 -19.83
N CYS A 15 -9.15 -0.95 -18.76
CA CYS A 15 -9.63 -0.63 -17.41
C CYS A 15 -8.92 0.64 -16.89
N VAL A 16 -9.38 1.79 -17.36
CA VAL A 16 -8.86 3.13 -17.05
C VAL A 16 -10.03 4.03 -16.69
N ILE A 17 -9.79 4.90 -15.70
CA ILE A 17 -10.77 5.87 -15.23
C ILE A 17 -11.03 6.86 -16.37
N SER A 18 -12.19 6.75 -17.02
CA SER A 18 -12.59 7.62 -18.13
C SER A 18 -13.10 8.98 -17.66
N ASN A 19 -13.60 9.07 -16.42
CA ASN A 19 -14.14 10.30 -15.84
C ASN A 19 -13.03 11.19 -15.25
N TYR A 20 -12.88 12.42 -15.75
CA TYR A 20 -11.84 13.35 -15.30
C TYR A 20 -11.94 13.68 -13.80
N VAL A 21 -13.16 13.84 -13.26
CA VAL A 21 -13.41 14.12 -11.84
C VAL A 21 -12.93 12.97 -10.97
N ALA A 22 -13.24 11.73 -11.39
CA ALA A 22 -12.83 10.53 -10.67
C ALA A 22 -11.30 10.34 -10.72
N LEU A 23 -10.66 10.74 -11.82
CA LEU A 23 -9.21 10.72 -11.96
C LEU A 23 -8.54 11.69 -10.97
N GLN A 24 -9.00 12.94 -10.90
CA GLN A 24 -8.49 13.93 -9.95
C GLN A 24 -8.72 13.51 -8.51
N TYR A 25 -9.93 13.04 -8.17
CA TYR A 25 -10.23 12.54 -6.82
C TYR A 25 -9.31 11.37 -6.43
N SER A 26 -9.08 10.43 -7.36
CA SER A 26 -8.22 9.28 -7.11
C SER A 26 -6.77 9.70 -6.86
N THR A 27 -6.23 10.54 -7.73
CA THR A 27 -4.84 11.02 -7.70
C THR A 27 -4.53 11.88 -6.48
N PHE A 28 -5.40 12.85 -6.16
CA PHE A 28 -5.10 13.88 -5.16
C PHE A 28 -5.63 13.56 -3.77
N PHE A 29 -6.69 12.76 -3.66
CA PHE A 29 -7.33 12.48 -2.37
C PHE A 29 -7.26 11.01 -2.00
N PHE A 30 -7.75 10.11 -2.86
CA PHE A 30 -7.89 8.70 -2.48
C PHE A 30 -6.56 8.01 -2.19
N TYR A 31 -5.61 8.05 -3.12
CA TYR A 31 -4.31 7.39 -2.94
C TYR A 31 -3.45 8.04 -1.84
N PRO A 32 -3.20 9.36 -1.85
CA PRO A 32 -2.30 9.96 -0.85
C PRO A 32 -2.95 10.06 0.54
N VAL A 33 -4.25 10.38 0.65
CA VAL A 33 -4.89 10.65 1.94
C VAL A 33 -5.48 9.38 2.55
N LEU A 34 -6.37 8.69 1.84
CA LEU A 34 -7.07 7.52 2.37
C LEU A 34 -6.17 6.29 2.47
N VAL A 35 -5.38 6.03 1.42
CA VAL A 35 -4.55 4.82 1.34
C VAL A 35 -3.15 5.04 1.92
N GLY A 36 -2.60 6.26 1.82
CA GLY A 36 -1.30 6.61 2.37
C GLY A 36 -1.37 7.15 3.80
N PHE A 37 -1.82 8.39 3.94
CA PHE A 37 -1.67 9.16 5.18
C PHE A 37 -2.49 8.60 6.35
N LEU A 38 -3.75 8.26 6.11
CA LEU A 38 -4.68 7.80 7.13
C LEU A 38 -4.21 6.52 7.86
N PRO A 39 -3.83 5.42 7.18
CA PRO A 39 -3.32 4.24 7.86
C PRO A 39 -1.99 4.49 8.58
N ILE A 40 -1.14 5.38 8.07
CA ILE A 40 0.12 5.76 8.73
C ILE A 40 -0.17 6.49 10.05
N VAL A 41 -1.09 7.46 10.05
CA VAL A 41 -1.47 8.21 11.25
C VAL A 41 -2.12 7.28 12.28
N ILE A 42 -3.04 6.42 11.86
CA ILE A 42 -3.68 5.45 12.75
C ILE A 42 -2.63 4.50 13.34
N ALA A 43 -1.78 3.89 12.50
CA ALA A 43 -0.77 2.95 12.98
C ALA A 43 0.26 3.62 13.91
N SER A 44 0.66 4.85 13.62
CA SER A 44 1.59 5.63 14.45
C SER A 44 0.97 6.00 15.81
N THR A 45 -0.26 6.53 15.81
CA THR A 45 -0.96 6.89 17.05
C THR A 45 -1.20 5.67 17.93
N PHE A 46 -1.64 4.54 17.37
CA PHE A 46 -1.81 3.30 18.12
C PHE A 46 -0.48 2.75 18.66
N SER A 47 0.59 2.78 17.85
CA SER A 47 1.93 2.35 18.29
C SER A 47 2.48 3.23 19.41
N MET A 48 2.26 4.53 19.32
CA MET A 48 2.65 5.50 20.34
C MET A 48 1.84 5.29 21.62
N LEU A 49 0.51 5.09 21.51
CA LEU A 49 -0.34 4.75 22.65
C LEU A 49 0.12 3.46 23.34
N ALA A 50 0.43 2.42 22.56
CA ALA A 50 0.93 1.16 23.08
C ALA A 50 2.27 1.36 23.82
N TYR A 51 3.19 2.14 23.26
CA TYR A 51 4.46 2.48 23.90
C TYR A 51 4.26 3.24 25.22
N HIS A 52 3.38 4.25 25.25
CA HIS A 52 3.06 5.00 26.46
C HIS A 52 2.41 4.12 27.53
N ASN A 53 1.49 3.23 27.15
CA ASN A 53 0.86 2.31 28.08
C ASN A 53 1.87 1.32 28.68
N VAL A 54 2.73 0.72 27.87
CA VAL A 54 3.81 -0.16 28.36
C VAL A 54 4.75 0.61 29.29
N ARG A 55 5.16 1.84 28.94
CA ARG A 55 6.04 2.65 29.80
C ARG A 55 5.37 3.05 31.12
N ARG A 56 4.06 3.28 31.12
CA ARG A 56 3.27 3.59 32.34
C ARG A 56 3.11 2.37 33.24
N ILE A 57 2.82 1.21 32.66
CA ILE A 57 2.69 -0.08 33.35
C ILE A 57 4.03 -0.51 33.98
N VAL A 58 5.14 -0.29 33.27
CA VAL A 58 6.49 -0.58 33.77
C VAL A 58 6.84 0.16 35.06
N ARG A 59 6.25 1.34 35.32
CA ARG A 59 6.45 2.05 36.59
C ARG A 59 5.73 1.40 37.78
N ARG A 60 4.77 0.49 37.57
CA ARG A 60 3.95 -0.15 38.63
C ARG A 60 4.46 -1.53 39.09
N GLN A 61 5.74 -1.85 38.91
CA GLN A 61 6.37 -3.10 39.40
C GLN A 61 5.68 -4.41 38.92
N LEU A 62 5.76 -4.70 37.62
CA LEU A 62 5.48 -6.03 37.09
C LEU A 62 6.75 -6.90 37.07
N PRO A 63 6.62 -8.24 37.19
CA PRO A 63 7.75 -9.17 37.19
C PRO A 63 8.66 -9.01 35.96
N ILE A 64 9.97 -9.07 36.18
CA ILE A 64 11.04 -8.73 35.23
C ILE A 64 10.92 -9.48 33.88
N VAL A 65 10.41 -10.73 33.90
CA VAL A 65 10.24 -11.57 32.70
C VAL A 65 9.15 -11.02 31.77
N ARG A 66 7.99 -10.60 32.31
CA ARG A 66 6.90 -10.05 31.47
C ARG A 66 7.27 -8.70 30.85
N ARG A 67 8.10 -7.92 31.54
CA ARG A 67 8.60 -6.63 31.05
C ARG A 67 9.46 -6.75 29.78
N LYS A 68 10.28 -7.78 29.65
CA LYS A 68 11.11 -7.99 28.46
C LYS A 68 10.25 -8.37 27.25
N LEU A 69 9.26 -9.25 27.46
CA LEU A 69 8.34 -9.69 26.42
C LEU A 69 7.50 -8.52 25.87
N ASP A 70 6.88 -7.70 26.73
CA ASP A 70 6.05 -6.56 26.30
C ASP A 70 6.87 -5.49 25.55
N LYS A 71 8.12 -5.27 25.98
CA LYS A 71 9.05 -4.37 25.27
C LYS A 71 9.41 -4.90 23.89
N GLN A 72 9.58 -6.21 23.76
CA GLN A 72 9.90 -6.86 22.50
C GLN A 72 8.71 -6.82 21.53
N ILE A 73 7.50 -7.08 22.03
CA ILE A 73 6.26 -7.00 21.23
C ILE A 73 6.02 -5.57 20.74
N THR A 74 6.16 -4.55 21.60
CA THR A 74 5.99 -3.15 21.17
C THR A 74 7.05 -2.70 20.16
N ALA A 75 8.31 -3.12 20.33
CA ALA A 75 9.36 -2.88 19.34
C ALA A 75 9.05 -3.60 18.01
N MET A 76 8.55 -4.83 18.06
CA MET A 76 8.15 -5.59 16.87
C MET A 76 7.00 -4.91 16.12
N VAL A 77 5.99 -4.39 16.83
CA VAL A 77 4.87 -3.64 16.22
C VAL A 77 5.35 -2.36 15.57
N LEU A 78 6.21 -1.58 16.24
CA LEU A 78 6.80 -0.36 15.67
C LEU A 78 7.58 -0.66 14.38
N MET A 79 8.42 -1.70 14.39
CA MET A 79 9.15 -2.12 13.19
C MET A 79 8.21 -2.55 12.07
N ARG A 80 7.13 -3.27 12.39
CA ARG A 80 6.12 -3.67 11.40
C ARG A 80 5.41 -2.47 10.78
N VAL A 81 5.10 -1.44 11.58
CA VAL A 81 4.52 -0.19 11.06
C VAL A 81 5.50 0.56 10.16
N ILE A 82 6.78 0.65 10.55
CA ILE A 82 7.82 1.29 9.72
C ILE A 82 7.97 0.56 8.38
N VAL A 83 8.08 -0.76 8.40
CA VAL A 83 8.15 -1.59 7.19
C VAL A 83 6.90 -1.42 6.33
N PHE A 84 5.71 -1.36 6.97
CA PHE A 84 4.47 -1.12 6.26
C PHE A 84 4.47 0.23 5.52
N VAL A 85 4.95 1.30 6.17
CA VAL A 85 5.10 2.62 5.55
C VAL A 85 6.10 2.58 4.39
N CYS A 86 7.29 2.03 4.62
CA CYS A 86 8.35 1.97 3.62
C CYS A 86 7.94 1.16 2.37
N LEU A 87 7.17 0.09 2.52
CA LEU A 87 6.72 -0.75 1.40
C LEU A 87 5.45 -0.20 0.71
N SER A 88 4.59 0.53 1.42
CA SER A 88 3.36 1.09 0.84
C SER A 88 3.59 2.40 0.06
N LEU A 89 4.57 3.22 0.46
CA LEU A 89 4.93 4.45 -0.24
C LEU A 89 5.30 4.28 -1.73
N PRO A 90 6.24 3.38 -2.12
CA PRO A 90 6.60 3.21 -3.53
C PRO A 90 5.41 2.73 -4.37
N TYR A 91 4.48 1.97 -3.79
CA TYR A 91 3.25 1.61 -4.48
C TYR A 91 2.32 2.78 -4.72
N ASN A 92 2.03 3.56 -3.68
CA ASN A 92 1.16 4.71 -3.84
C ASN A 92 1.75 5.69 -4.88
N ALA A 93 3.07 5.93 -4.84
CA ALA A 93 3.77 6.76 -5.82
C ALA A 93 3.66 6.19 -7.26
N HIS A 94 3.93 4.89 -7.45
CA HIS A 94 3.82 4.25 -8.76
C HIS A 94 2.38 4.25 -9.30
N ARG A 95 1.38 4.02 -8.43
CA ARG A 95 -0.04 4.06 -8.82
C ARG A 95 -0.46 5.46 -9.27
N ILE A 96 -0.05 6.50 -8.54
CA ILE A 96 -0.27 7.89 -8.93
C ILE A 96 0.40 8.17 -10.29
N TYR A 97 1.65 7.74 -10.49
CA TYR A 97 2.37 7.92 -11.75
C TYR A 97 1.63 7.29 -12.94
N VAL A 98 1.20 6.02 -12.81
CA VAL A 98 0.49 5.30 -13.89
C VAL A 98 -0.86 5.95 -14.24
N ILE A 99 -1.56 6.51 -13.25
CA ILE A 99 -2.85 7.18 -13.46
C ILE A 99 -2.68 8.51 -14.21
N ASN A 100 -1.63 9.29 -13.90
CA ASN A 100 -1.39 10.58 -14.55
C ASN A 100 -0.70 10.45 -15.91
N TYR A 101 0.10 9.40 -16.11
CA TYR A 101 0.87 9.16 -17.33
C TYR A 101 0.50 7.81 -17.94
N PRO A 102 -0.68 7.69 -18.58
CA PRO A 102 -1.07 6.44 -19.22
C PRO A 102 -0.09 6.09 -20.34
N THR A 103 0.69 5.03 -20.14
CA THR A 103 1.66 4.56 -21.14
C THR A 103 0.89 3.90 -22.29
N SER A 104 0.96 4.50 -23.48
CA SER A 104 0.33 3.93 -24.67
C SER A 104 1.01 2.61 -25.07
N ARG A 105 0.20 1.64 -25.51
CA ARG A 105 0.67 0.34 -26.01
C ARG A 105 1.51 0.44 -27.28
N ASN A 106 1.49 1.61 -27.92
CA ASN A 106 2.22 1.90 -29.17
C ASN A 106 3.74 1.94 -28.97
N THR A 107 4.23 2.11 -27.74
CA THR A 107 5.65 2.05 -27.38
C THR A 107 5.95 0.80 -26.55
N PRO A 108 6.35 -0.33 -27.17
CA PRO A 108 6.45 -1.62 -26.49
C PRO A 108 7.50 -1.62 -25.36
N MET A 109 8.59 -0.85 -25.52
CA MET A 109 9.66 -0.76 -24.53
C MET A 109 9.20 -0.09 -23.22
N ALA A 110 8.55 1.08 -23.31
CA ALA A 110 8.03 1.79 -22.14
C ALA A 110 6.93 0.97 -21.42
N TYR A 111 6.12 0.24 -22.19
CA TYR A 111 5.10 -0.66 -21.64
C TYR A 111 5.72 -1.87 -20.92
N ALA A 112 6.80 -2.46 -21.44
CA ALA A 112 7.50 -3.55 -20.76
C ALA A 112 8.10 -3.10 -19.42
N ILE A 113 8.71 -1.90 -19.38
CA ILE A 113 9.29 -1.32 -18.16
C ILE A 113 8.20 -1.08 -17.11
N SER A 114 7.07 -0.47 -17.49
CA SER A 114 5.98 -0.21 -16.54
C SER A 114 5.37 -1.49 -15.96
N ARG A 115 5.31 -2.57 -16.74
CA ARG A 115 4.88 -3.90 -16.26
C ARG A 115 5.86 -4.52 -15.27
N LEU A 116 7.16 -4.40 -15.50
CA LEU A 116 8.17 -4.86 -14.56
C LEU A 116 8.10 -4.08 -13.24
N LEU A 117 8.00 -2.75 -13.31
CA LEU A 117 7.81 -1.91 -12.13
C LEU A 117 6.53 -2.28 -11.38
N GLN A 118 5.43 -2.50 -12.08
CA GLN A 118 4.18 -2.96 -11.47
C GLN A 118 4.37 -4.29 -10.73
N ALA A 119 5.08 -5.26 -11.30
CA ALA A 119 5.33 -6.56 -10.66
C ALA A 119 6.19 -6.43 -9.40
N ILE A 120 7.26 -5.62 -9.44
CA ILE A 120 8.16 -5.37 -8.30
C ILE A 120 7.39 -4.70 -7.15
N VAL A 121 6.60 -3.69 -7.48
CA VAL A 121 5.85 -2.94 -6.47
C VAL A 121 4.71 -3.80 -5.89
N LEU A 122 4.08 -4.66 -6.69
CA LEU A 122 3.07 -5.59 -6.22
C LEU A 122 3.67 -6.65 -5.27
N SER A 123 4.87 -7.16 -5.58
CA SER A 123 5.54 -8.12 -4.70
C SER A 123 5.89 -7.52 -3.35
N MET A 124 6.36 -6.26 -3.32
CA MET A 124 6.59 -5.51 -2.08
C MET A 124 5.34 -5.40 -1.19
N ILE A 125 4.16 -5.23 -1.80
CA ILE A 125 2.89 -5.21 -1.07
C ILE A 125 2.51 -6.58 -0.55
N ILE A 126 2.62 -7.61 -1.38
CA ILE A 126 2.24 -8.97 -0.97
C ILE A 126 3.09 -9.39 0.24
N THR A 127 4.38 -9.08 0.25
CA THR A 127 5.26 -9.32 1.39
C THR A 127 4.85 -8.55 2.66
N ASN A 128 4.22 -7.39 2.52
CA ASN A 128 3.74 -6.60 3.65
C ASN A 128 2.48 -7.21 4.31
N TYR A 129 1.60 -7.82 3.50
CA TYR A 129 0.36 -8.44 3.96
C TYR A 129 0.50 -9.90 4.41
N MET A 130 1.64 -10.54 4.14
CA MET A 130 1.98 -11.91 4.59
C MET A 130 2.56 -11.89 6.02
#